data_AF-A0A832WWB0-F1
#
_entry.id   AF-A0A832WWB0-F1
#
_cell.length_a   1.000
_cell.length_b   1.000
_cell.length_c   1.000
_cell.angle_alpha   90.00
_cell.angle_beta   90.00
_cell.angle_gamma   90.00
#
_symmetry.space_group_name_H-M   'P 1'
#
loop_
_entity.id
_entity.type
_entity.pdbx_description
1 polymer ?
#
loop_
_entity_poly.entity_id
_entity_poly.type
_entity_poly.pdbx_seq_one_letter_code
_entity_poly.pdbx_strand_id
1 'polypeptide(L)'
;MKSETRELIYQTSQDHNICISRPVPHITLVGGFSTSNEARLVRDFESVSRNYDLIRYVIEGIDTFPDTGVVYLDVQPSPELVAYRRELRDKLQGYCSLCQYDKKEPFEFHSTIAMHLSRDKAEEIKRSINHDKRYSHRMLRVTLLKGGKILSEYDFCLKRMLDREKALSKQILSQTFEKCASEQKSQQIFITSDLHLGHANIIKYCNRPFKNVYDMNKTLVYNWNSTIRKDDIVYFLGDLAYDRNSYTDSWLRKLNGRITFIKGNHDESNSIRMLDHYITELDDIKFYLTHSLANVPRGWDGWVIHGHVHNKSYDYDMRRKYPYINYDKKTVNVSVELTKYKPLKLSTLVKQIKEGKQISKEVQPEKCTENILIRVAKLVASKLKLL
;
A
#
# COMPACT_ATOMS: atom_id res chain seq x y z
N MET A 1 -17.97 10.15 -1.67
CA MET A 1 -17.70 9.50 -0.38
C MET A 1 -17.78 10.47 0.80
N LYS A 2 -16.81 11.37 1.10
CA LYS A 2 -16.97 12.25 2.30
C LYS A 2 -18.22 13.14 2.27
N SER A 3 -18.74 13.44 1.08
CA SER A 3 -20.12 13.91 0.88
C SER A 3 -21.12 12.91 1.48
N GLU A 4 -21.27 11.75 0.84
CA GLU A 4 -22.19 10.65 1.18
C GLU A 4 -22.07 10.16 2.65
N THR A 5 -20.85 10.03 3.21
CA THR A 5 -20.65 9.65 4.61
C THR A 5 -21.06 10.76 5.57
N ARG A 6 -20.83 12.03 5.23
CA ARG A 6 -21.27 13.16 6.08
C ARG A 6 -22.78 13.38 5.97
N GLU A 7 -23.33 13.14 4.79
CA GLU A 7 -24.76 13.11 4.48
C GLU A 7 -25.46 11.99 5.25
N LEU A 8 -24.90 10.78 5.28
CA LEU A 8 -25.32 9.69 6.16
C LEU A 8 -25.26 10.09 7.65
N ILE A 9 -24.17 10.68 8.13
CA ILE A 9 -24.07 11.13 9.53
C ILE A 9 -25.14 12.18 9.84
N TYR A 10 -25.42 13.12 8.93
CA TYR A 10 -26.51 14.08 9.11
C TYR A 10 -27.88 13.40 9.10
N GLN A 11 -28.12 12.44 8.22
CA GLN A 11 -29.37 11.69 8.14
C GLN A 11 -29.63 10.92 9.44
N THR A 12 -28.66 10.09 9.87
CA THR A 12 -28.70 9.39 11.17
C THR A 12 -28.83 10.34 12.36
N SER A 13 -28.24 11.53 12.29
CA SER A 13 -28.37 12.58 13.31
C SER A 13 -29.79 13.15 13.41
N GLN A 14 -30.49 13.33 12.29
CA GLN A 14 -31.89 13.75 12.28
C GLN A 14 -32.81 12.61 12.73
N ASP A 15 -32.72 11.44 12.09
CA ASP A 15 -33.64 10.32 12.28
C ASP A 15 -33.65 9.78 13.73
N HIS A 16 -32.50 9.88 14.43
CA HIS A 16 -32.33 9.39 15.79
C HIS A 16 -32.11 10.50 16.83
N ASN A 17 -32.33 11.77 16.46
CA ASN A 17 -32.17 12.96 17.31
C ASN A 17 -30.81 13.05 18.04
N ILE A 18 -29.72 12.78 17.31
CA ILE A 18 -28.35 12.78 17.84
C ILE A 18 -27.71 14.15 17.56
N CYS A 19 -27.29 14.86 18.60
CA CYS A 19 -26.62 16.16 18.42
C CYS A 19 -25.20 15.99 17.86
N ILE A 20 -24.96 16.42 16.61
CA ILE A 20 -23.64 16.33 15.96
C ILE A 20 -23.23 17.68 15.35
N SER A 21 -22.17 18.28 15.90
CA SER A 21 -21.61 19.53 15.38
C SER A 21 -20.58 19.30 14.26
N ARG A 22 -20.92 19.72 13.03
CA ARG A 22 -20.02 19.77 11.85
C ARG A 22 -19.20 18.48 11.62
N PRO A 23 -19.82 17.31 11.41
CA PRO A 23 -19.13 16.04 11.31
C PRO A 23 -18.04 16.02 10.22
N VAL A 24 -16.88 15.48 10.60
CA VAL A 24 -15.74 15.24 9.72
C VAL A 24 -15.47 13.73 9.67
N PRO A 25 -15.99 13.01 8.65
CA PRO A 25 -15.58 11.64 8.39
C PRO A 25 -14.06 11.53 8.29
N HIS A 26 -13.49 10.67 9.13
CA HIS A 26 -12.07 10.36 9.24
C HIS A 26 -11.90 8.91 9.69
N ILE A 27 -10.74 8.33 9.37
CA ILE A 27 -10.32 7.02 9.89
C ILE A 27 -9.14 7.30 10.82
N THR A 28 -9.25 6.89 12.07
CA THR A 28 -8.17 7.02 13.06
C THR A 28 -7.12 5.95 12.77
N LEU A 29 -5.85 6.34 12.57
CA LEU A 29 -4.74 5.41 12.40
C LEU A 29 -3.98 5.20 13.73
N VAL A 30 -3.76 6.29 14.45
CA VAL A 30 -3.20 6.36 15.80
C VAL A 30 -4.10 7.31 16.60
N GLY A 31 -4.35 7.02 17.88
CA GLY A 31 -5.40 7.62 18.70
C GLY A 31 -5.17 9.05 19.20
N GLY A 32 -5.51 9.29 20.47
CA GLY A 32 -5.15 10.49 21.21
C GLY A 32 -3.84 10.27 22.00
N PHE A 33 -2.92 11.24 22.00
CA PHE A 33 -1.64 11.10 22.71
C PHE A 33 -1.15 12.43 23.35
N SER A 34 -0.01 12.39 24.06
CA SER A 34 0.70 13.56 24.67
C SER A 34 2.22 13.32 24.69
N THR A 35 3.05 14.38 24.61
CA THR A 35 4.50 14.31 24.25
C THR A 35 5.17 15.73 24.19
N SER A 36 6.51 15.87 23.97
CA SER A 36 7.29 17.14 24.25
C SER A 36 8.05 17.97 23.16
N ASN A 37 8.39 17.52 21.93
CA ASN A 37 9.03 18.33 20.85
C ASN A 37 8.33 18.21 19.48
N GLU A 38 7.67 19.26 18.97
CA GLU A 38 6.82 19.24 17.74
C GLU A 38 7.57 19.01 16.42
N ALA A 39 8.86 19.30 16.36
CA ALA A 39 9.61 19.36 15.10
C ALA A 39 10.11 17.98 14.61
N ARG A 40 10.40 17.02 15.48
CA ARG A 40 10.70 15.64 15.01
C ARG A 40 9.48 15.00 14.40
N LEU A 41 8.31 15.13 14.99
CA LEU A 41 7.14 14.51 14.42
C LEU A 41 6.83 15.01 13.03
N VAL A 42 6.79 16.32 12.79
CA VAL A 42 6.44 16.81 11.44
C VAL A 42 7.38 16.19 10.39
N ARG A 43 8.65 15.93 10.76
CA ARG A 43 9.63 15.15 9.97
C ARG A 43 9.37 13.64 9.94
N ASP A 44 9.06 12.99 11.07
CA ASP A 44 8.84 11.54 11.19
C ASP A 44 7.51 11.11 10.53
N PHE A 45 6.46 11.92 10.68
CA PHE A 45 5.19 11.81 9.98
C PHE A 45 5.40 11.82 8.47
N GLU A 46 6.13 12.81 7.99
CA GLU A 46 6.45 12.95 6.58
C GLU A 46 7.39 11.81 6.11
N SER A 47 8.39 11.44 6.91
CA SER A 47 9.31 10.34 6.62
C SER A 47 8.58 9.02 6.40
N VAL A 48 7.58 8.69 7.24
CA VAL A 48 6.74 7.51 7.04
C VAL A 48 5.78 7.73 5.86
N SER A 49 5.15 8.90 5.73
CA SER A 49 4.16 9.16 4.66
C SER A 49 4.76 9.18 3.24
N ARG A 50 5.99 9.67 3.08
CA ARG A 50 6.73 9.68 1.80
C ARG A 50 7.02 8.27 1.27
N ASN A 51 7.06 7.25 2.14
CA ASN A 51 7.29 5.85 1.77
C ASN A 51 6.09 5.18 1.08
N TYR A 52 4.90 5.80 1.10
CA TYR A 52 3.66 5.19 0.61
C TYR A 52 3.02 5.97 -0.54
N ASP A 53 2.41 5.24 -1.47
CA ASP A 53 1.54 5.78 -2.54
C ASP A 53 0.09 5.92 -2.03
N LEU A 54 -0.88 6.04 -2.95
CA LEU A 54 -2.32 6.03 -2.66
C LEU A 54 -2.79 4.71 -2.02
N ILE A 55 -2.65 4.62 -0.69
CA ILE A 55 -3.09 3.50 0.14
C ILE A 55 -4.59 3.22 -0.07
N ARG A 56 -4.93 1.96 -0.37
CA ARG A 56 -6.33 1.53 -0.55
C ARG A 56 -7.01 1.17 0.77
N TYR A 57 -8.34 1.17 0.75
CA TYR A 57 -9.20 0.49 1.71
C TYR A 57 -10.56 0.23 1.05
N VAL A 58 -11.39 -0.55 1.70
CA VAL A 58 -12.80 -0.78 1.32
C VAL A 58 -13.68 -0.37 2.50
N ILE A 59 -14.87 0.17 2.21
CA ILE A 59 -15.95 0.25 3.20
C ILE A 59 -17.00 -0.80 2.88
N GLU A 60 -17.41 -1.56 3.89
CA GLU A 60 -18.15 -2.82 3.74
C GLU A 60 -19.21 -2.97 4.84
N GLY A 61 -20.26 -2.16 4.75
CA GLY A 61 -21.37 -2.16 5.69
C GLY A 61 -21.15 -1.28 6.93
N ILE A 62 -21.91 -1.55 7.97
CA ILE A 62 -21.99 -0.79 9.22
C ILE A 62 -21.98 -1.75 10.39
N ASP A 63 -21.21 -1.42 11.42
CA ASP A 63 -21.11 -2.24 12.63
C ASP A 63 -21.03 -1.38 13.91
N THR A 64 -20.98 -2.06 15.05
CA THR A 64 -21.12 -1.52 16.40
C THR A 64 -20.03 -2.07 17.32
N PHE A 65 -19.44 -1.21 18.15
CA PHE A 65 -18.56 -1.68 19.22
C PHE A 65 -19.41 -2.09 20.44
N PRO A 66 -19.34 -3.36 20.91
CA PRO A 66 -20.24 -3.90 21.94
C PRO A 66 -20.34 -3.07 23.22
N ASP A 67 -19.20 -2.51 23.65
CA ASP A 67 -19.05 -1.91 24.99
C ASP A 67 -18.99 -0.38 24.98
N THR A 68 -18.99 0.28 23.81
CA THR A 68 -18.72 1.73 23.71
C THR A 68 -19.85 2.57 23.13
N GLY A 69 -20.97 1.97 22.69
CA GLY A 69 -22.11 2.72 22.16
C GLY A 69 -21.77 3.55 20.92
N VAL A 70 -20.95 2.98 20.02
CA VAL A 70 -20.48 3.61 18.78
C VAL A 70 -21.02 2.82 17.60
N VAL A 71 -21.59 3.53 16.62
CA VAL A 71 -21.96 3.01 15.30
C VAL A 71 -20.96 3.54 14.28
N TYR A 72 -20.42 2.70 13.41
CA TYR A 72 -19.40 3.08 12.44
C TYR A 72 -19.59 2.42 11.08
N LEU A 73 -19.08 3.08 10.02
CA LEU A 73 -18.80 2.40 8.76
C LEU A 73 -17.58 1.49 8.98
N ASP A 74 -17.73 0.21 8.69
CA ASP A 74 -16.63 -0.75 8.76
C ASP A 74 -15.62 -0.47 7.64
N VAL A 75 -14.32 -0.50 7.98
CA VAL A 75 -13.23 -0.15 7.07
C VAL A 75 -12.31 -1.35 6.93
N GLN A 76 -12.57 -2.17 5.93
CA GLN A 76 -11.71 -3.28 5.55
C GLN A 76 -10.37 -2.73 5.00
N PRO A 77 -9.25 -2.88 5.73
CA PRO A 77 -8.00 -2.22 5.39
C PRO A 77 -7.25 -3.01 4.30
N SER A 78 -6.49 -2.30 3.48
CA SER A 78 -5.46 -2.96 2.67
C SER A 78 -4.24 -3.33 3.54
N PRO A 79 -3.42 -4.31 3.16
CA PRO A 79 -2.15 -4.57 3.82
C PRO A 79 -1.22 -3.35 3.83
N GLU A 80 -1.33 -2.45 2.84
CA GLU A 80 -0.68 -1.14 2.83
C GLU A 80 -1.18 -0.24 3.97
N LEU A 81 -2.49 -0.20 4.23
CA LEU A 81 -3.06 0.59 5.33
C LEU A 81 -2.67 0.02 6.70
N VAL A 82 -2.68 -1.30 6.86
CA VAL A 82 -2.19 -1.98 8.07
C VAL A 82 -0.70 -1.66 8.30
N ALA A 83 0.13 -1.79 7.27
CA ALA A 83 1.56 -1.51 7.34
C ALA A 83 1.84 -0.02 7.63
N TYR A 84 1.17 0.90 6.94
CA TYR A 84 1.32 2.34 7.14
C TYR A 84 0.93 2.77 8.56
N ARG A 85 -0.23 2.29 9.04
CA ARG A 85 -0.71 2.53 10.40
C ARG A 85 0.24 1.96 11.45
N ARG A 86 0.82 0.78 11.19
CA ARG A 86 1.82 0.15 12.05
C ARG A 86 3.14 0.92 12.06
N GLU A 87 3.66 1.31 10.90
CA GLU A 87 4.90 2.10 10.76
C GLU A 87 4.76 3.46 11.43
N LEU A 88 3.60 4.13 11.30
CA LEU A 88 3.27 5.32 12.10
C LEU A 88 3.31 5.00 13.59
N ARG A 89 2.49 4.06 14.10
CA ARG A 89 2.48 3.71 15.53
C ARG A 89 3.88 3.43 16.07
N ASP A 90 4.64 2.59 15.36
CA ASP A 90 5.93 2.10 15.82
C ASP A 90 7.02 3.18 15.78
N LYS A 91 6.95 4.12 14.83
CA LYS A 91 7.78 5.33 14.81
C LYS A 91 7.48 6.24 16.00
N LEU A 92 6.21 6.37 16.38
CA LEU A 92 5.72 7.33 17.38
C LEU A 92 5.78 6.83 18.82
N GLN A 93 5.55 5.54 19.07
CA GLN A 93 5.43 4.99 20.43
C GLN A 93 6.69 5.18 21.29
N GLY A 94 7.87 5.30 20.65
CA GLY A 94 9.12 5.61 21.33
C GLY A 94 9.23 7.06 21.82
N TYR A 95 8.18 7.88 21.67
CA TYR A 95 8.14 9.27 22.13
C TYR A 95 6.74 9.85 22.40
N CYS A 96 5.70 9.04 22.27
CA CYS A 96 4.31 9.47 22.35
C CYS A 96 3.54 8.60 23.34
N SER A 97 2.78 9.23 24.23
CA SER A 97 1.84 8.57 25.14
C SER A 97 0.61 8.05 24.37
N LEU A 98 0.79 7.02 23.54
CA LEU A 98 -0.27 6.41 22.70
C LEU A 98 -1.38 5.77 23.55
N CYS A 99 -2.58 5.67 22.99
CA CYS A 99 -3.68 4.95 23.64
C CYS A 99 -3.39 3.45 23.72
N GLN A 100 -3.95 2.76 24.71
CA GLN A 100 -3.74 1.31 24.84
C GLN A 100 -4.32 0.54 23.63
N TYR A 101 -5.41 1.01 23.02
CA TYR A 101 -5.96 0.44 21.79
C TYR A 101 -5.01 0.59 20.58
N ASP A 102 -4.05 1.52 20.59
CA ASP A 102 -3.07 1.62 19.50
C ASP A 102 -2.17 0.37 19.48
N LYS A 103 -1.94 -0.25 20.64
CA LYS A 103 -1.14 -1.47 20.80
C LYS A 103 -1.90 -2.76 20.46
N LYS A 104 -3.24 -2.70 20.32
CA LYS A 104 -4.07 -3.83 19.91
C LYS A 104 -3.80 -4.19 18.44
N GLU A 105 -3.73 -5.49 18.17
CA GLU A 105 -3.63 -6.09 16.83
C GLU A 105 -4.55 -7.34 16.82
N PRO A 106 -5.40 -7.53 15.79
CA PRO A 106 -5.69 -6.59 14.71
C PRO A 106 -6.32 -5.29 15.26
N PHE A 107 -6.09 -4.19 14.57
CA PHE A 107 -6.69 -2.90 14.88
C PHE A 107 -7.98 -2.71 14.10
N GLU A 108 -9.07 -2.37 14.79
CA GLU A 108 -10.37 -2.10 14.18
C GLU A 108 -10.37 -0.73 13.49
N PHE A 109 -10.01 -0.71 12.20
CA PHE A 109 -10.19 0.47 11.36
C PHE A 109 -11.68 0.75 11.17
N HIS A 110 -12.10 2.00 11.41
CA HIS A 110 -13.50 2.41 11.33
C HIS A 110 -13.62 3.89 10.97
N SER A 111 -14.79 4.29 10.49
CA SER A 111 -15.21 5.70 10.41
C SER A 111 -16.51 5.89 11.18
N THR A 112 -16.43 6.48 12.38
CA THR A 112 -17.58 6.74 13.26
C THR A 112 -18.72 7.45 12.53
N ILE A 113 -19.93 6.92 12.67
CA ILE A 113 -21.19 7.56 12.27
C ILE A 113 -21.78 8.30 13.47
N ALA A 114 -21.96 7.58 14.58
CA ALA A 114 -22.52 8.09 15.83
C ALA A 114 -21.82 7.46 17.05
N MET A 115 -21.87 8.13 18.20
CA MET A 115 -21.21 7.71 19.45
C MET A 115 -21.92 8.29 20.68
N HIS A 116 -21.56 7.81 21.87
CA HIS A 116 -22.21 8.14 23.16
C HIS A 116 -23.67 7.63 23.25
N LEU A 117 -23.95 6.46 22.67
CA LEU A 117 -25.26 5.83 22.66
C LEU A 117 -25.35 4.72 23.73
N SER A 118 -26.57 4.29 24.06
CA SER A 118 -26.74 2.96 24.70
C SER A 118 -26.48 1.85 23.67
N ARG A 119 -26.19 0.63 24.14
CA ARG A 119 -25.98 -0.53 23.27
C ARG A 119 -27.20 -0.79 22.39
N ASP A 120 -28.40 -0.76 22.96
CA ASP A 120 -29.64 -1.02 22.23
C ASP A 120 -29.92 0.07 21.18
N LYS A 121 -29.63 1.34 21.49
CA LYS A 121 -29.77 2.43 20.52
C LYS A 121 -28.74 2.34 19.39
N ALA A 122 -27.52 1.89 19.68
CA ALA A 122 -26.51 1.63 18.65
C ALA A 122 -26.94 0.49 17.71
N GLU A 123 -27.52 -0.59 18.24
CA GLU A 123 -28.08 -1.69 17.42
C GLU A 123 -29.33 -1.28 16.63
N GLU A 124 -30.21 -0.45 17.21
CA GLU A 124 -31.37 0.15 16.51
C GLU A 124 -30.90 0.98 15.30
N ILE A 125 -29.93 1.86 15.50
CA ILE A 125 -29.34 2.69 14.45
C ILE A 125 -28.68 1.83 13.37
N LYS A 126 -27.87 0.84 13.75
CA LYS A 126 -27.22 -0.12 12.83
C LYS A 126 -28.23 -0.85 11.94
N ARG A 127 -29.40 -1.21 12.47
CA ARG A 127 -30.49 -1.85 11.69
C ARG A 127 -31.26 -0.86 10.80
N SER A 128 -31.33 0.42 11.19
CA SER A 128 -32.03 1.44 10.40
C SER A 128 -31.30 1.87 9.13
N ILE A 129 -29.96 1.78 9.11
CA ILE A 129 -29.16 2.24 7.97
C ILE A 129 -28.94 1.12 6.95
N ASN A 130 -29.66 1.15 5.83
CA ASN A 130 -29.31 0.34 4.66
C ASN A 130 -27.98 0.84 4.04
N HIS A 131 -26.92 0.05 4.21
CA HIS A 131 -25.62 0.28 3.59
C HIS A 131 -25.04 -1.00 2.96
N ASP A 132 -25.82 -1.64 2.08
CA ASP A 132 -25.40 -2.84 1.32
C ASP A 132 -24.27 -2.57 0.29
N LYS A 133 -23.74 -1.33 0.24
CA LYS A 133 -22.85 -0.84 -0.80
C LYS A 133 -21.39 -0.96 -0.39
N ARG A 134 -20.71 -1.95 -0.96
CA ARG A 134 -19.26 -2.12 -0.86
C ARG A 134 -18.52 -1.12 -1.74
N TYR A 135 -17.67 -0.27 -1.16
CA TYR A 135 -16.96 0.78 -1.90
C TYR A 135 -15.44 0.66 -1.76
N SER A 136 -14.71 0.57 -2.89
CA SER A 136 -13.24 0.66 -2.89
C SER A 136 -12.77 2.11 -2.98
N HIS A 137 -11.81 2.46 -2.13
CA HIS A 137 -11.32 3.83 -1.95
C HIS A 137 -9.79 3.89 -1.87
N ARG A 138 -9.26 5.12 -1.95
CA ARG A 138 -7.86 5.48 -1.80
C ARG A 138 -7.74 6.64 -0.83
N MET A 139 -6.77 6.60 0.09
CA MET A 139 -6.47 7.70 0.99
C MET A 139 -5.68 8.78 0.23
N LEU A 140 -6.35 9.89 -0.10
CA LEU A 140 -5.71 10.98 -0.86
C LEU A 140 -4.75 11.81 0.00
N ARG A 141 -5.09 11.98 1.28
CA ARG A 141 -4.33 12.75 2.26
C ARG A 141 -4.40 12.11 3.63
N VAL A 142 -3.43 12.45 4.47
CA VAL A 142 -3.37 12.10 5.89
C VAL A 142 -3.03 13.38 6.66
N THR A 143 -3.91 13.80 7.58
CA THR A 143 -3.70 15.01 8.39
C THR A 143 -2.95 14.71 9.71
N LEU A 144 -2.44 15.77 10.30
CA LEU A 144 -1.91 15.93 11.66
C LEU A 144 -2.76 17.00 12.39
N LEU A 145 -3.57 16.64 13.39
CA LEU A 145 -4.36 17.58 14.22
C LEU A 145 -3.73 17.88 15.58
N LYS A 146 -3.59 19.18 15.90
CA LYS A 146 -3.25 19.73 17.23
C LYS A 146 -4.47 20.49 17.78
N GLY A 147 -5.00 20.08 18.93
CA GLY A 147 -6.18 20.72 19.54
C GLY A 147 -7.41 20.79 18.61
N GLY A 148 -7.67 19.74 17.82
CA GLY A 148 -8.75 19.69 16.83
C GLY A 148 -8.51 20.51 15.54
N LYS A 149 -7.40 21.26 15.46
CA LYS A 149 -7.01 22.06 14.30
C LYS A 149 -5.94 21.30 13.49
N ILE A 150 -6.05 21.31 12.16
CA ILE A 150 -4.94 20.90 11.27
C ILE A 150 -3.69 21.72 11.64
N LEU A 151 -2.60 21.00 11.94
CA LEU A 151 -1.24 21.49 12.09
C LEU A 151 -0.45 21.20 10.79
N SER A 152 -0.56 19.99 10.22
CA SER A 152 -0.13 19.70 8.84
C SER A 152 -1.01 18.64 8.17
N GLU A 153 -0.78 18.39 6.88
CA GLU A 153 -1.41 17.32 6.09
C GLU A 153 -0.45 16.83 5.01
N TYR A 154 -0.16 15.52 4.93
CA TYR A 154 0.59 14.96 3.79
C TYR A 154 -0.36 14.56 2.67
N ASP A 155 -0.02 14.93 1.44
CA ASP A 155 -0.79 14.61 0.24
C ASP A 155 -0.10 13.52 -0.59
N PHE A 156 -0.80 12.39 -0.81
CA PHE A 156 -0.23 11.22 -1.47
C PHE A 156 -0.15 11.34 -3.00
N CYS A 157 -0.93 12.23 -3.64
CA CYS A 157 -0.86 12.49 -5.08
C CYS A 157 0.14 13.60 -5.41
N LEU A 158 0.18 14.65 -4.60
CA LEU A 158 1.14 15.76 -4.72
C LEU A 158 2.49 15.47 -4.04
N LYS A 159 2.59 14.35 -3.31
CA LYS A 159 3.79 13.81 -2.65
C LYS A 159 4.52 14.79 -1.72
N ARG A 160 3.78 15.71 -1.11
CA ARG A 160 4.31 16.80 -0.28
C ARG A 160 3.51 17.00 1.00
N MET A 161 4.18 17.53 2.03
CA MET A 161 3.52 18.15 3.17
C MET A 161 2.81 19.45 2.77
N LEU A 162 1.67 19.67 3.41
CA LEU A 162 0.87 20.88 3.41
C LEU A 162 0.81 21.39 4.85
N ASP A 163 1.06 22.67 5.05
CA ASP A 163 0.65 23.36 6.28
C ASP A 163 -0.89 23.50 6.35
N ARG A 164 -1.37 24.08 7.46
CA ARG A 164 -2.79 24.36 7.69
C ARG A 164 -3.48 25.14 6.56
N GLU A 165 -2.82 26.11 5.95
CA GLU A 165 -3.42 26.95 4.90
C GLU A 165 -3.56 26.16 3.60
N LYS A 166 -2.47 25.50 3.17
CA LYS A 166 -2.43 24.64 1.98
C LYS A 166 -3.38 23.45 2.11
N ALA A 167 -3.56 22.89 3.32
CA ALA A 167 -4.52 21.83 3.62
C ALA A 167 -5.99 22.29 3.56
N LEU A 168 -6.27 23.58 3.77
CA LEU A 168 -7.62 24.17 3.69
C LEU A 168 -7.95 24.71 2.28
N SER A 169 -6.94 25.06 1.47
CA SER A 169 -7.12 25.61 0.13
C SER A 169 -7.88 24.67 -0.83
N LYS A 170 -8.94 25.20 -1.46
CA LYS A 170 -9.68 24.53 -2.54
C LYS A 170 -8.83 24.30 -3.78
N GLN A 171 -7.93 25.24 -4.11
CA GLN A 171 -7.07 25.17 -5.28
C GLN A 171 -6.06 24.00 -5.16
N ILE A 172 -5.42 23.87 -4.00
CA ILE A 172 -4.50 22.75 -3.73
C ILE A 172 -5.25 21.41 -3.75
N LEU A 173 -6.51 21.39 -3.30
CA LEU A 173 -7.37 20.19 -3.39
C LEU A 173 -7.78 19.85 -4.83
N SER A 174 -7.97 20.84 -5.70
CA SER A 174 -8.19 20.61 -7.14
C SER A 174 -6.96 19.97 -7.78
N GLN A 175 -5.76 20.55 -7.53
CA GLN A 175 -4.48 19.99 -7.96
C GLN A 175 -4.29 18.54 -7.48
N THR A 176 -4.68 18.22 -6.24
CA THR A 176 -4.72 16.83 -5.74
C THR A 176 -5.57 15.96 -6.66
N PHE A 177 -6.84 16.29 -6.88
CA PHE A 177 -7.75 15.48 -7.70
C PHE A 177 -7.29 15.34 -9.15
N GLU A 178 -6.81 16.41 -9.77
CA GLU A 178 -6.27 16.43 -11.14
C GLU A 178 -5.07 15.47 -11.27
N LYS A 179 -4.13 15.55 -10.31
CA LYS A 179 -2.96 14.65 -10.23
C LYS A 179 -3.37 13.20 -10.00
N CYS A 180 -4.27 12.94 -9.05
CA CYS A 180 -4.78 11.58 -8.81
C CYS A 180 -5.50 11.00 -10.04
N ALA A 181 -6.21 11.84 -10.81
CA ALA A 181 -6.93 11.43 -12.01
C ALA A 181 -6.00 11.17 -13.21
N SER A 182 -4.94 11.97 -13.39
CA SER A 182 -3.93 11.72 -14.43
C SER A 182 -3.14 10.43 -14.16
N GLU A 183 -2.87 10.11 -12.89
CA GLU A 183 -2.24 8.83 -12.49
C GLU A 183 -3.18 7.62 -12.58
N GLN A 184 -4.50 7.82 -12.57
CA GLN A 184 -5.47 6.76 -12.87
C GLN A 184 -5.66 6.54 -14.37
N LYS A 185 -5.48 7.57 -15.20
CA LYS A 185 -5.58 7.49 -16.67
C LYS A 185 -4.29 7.03 -17.35
N SER A 186 -3.13 7.31 -16.77
CA SER A 186 -1.85 6.84 -17.32
C SER A 186 -1.64 5.37 -17.00
N GLN A 187 -1.35 4.59 -18.05
CA GLN A 187 -0.95 3.20 -17.94
C GLN A 187 0.38 3.11 -17.16
N GLN A 188 0.43 2.32 -16.10
CA GLN A 188 1.64 2.15 -15.28
C GLN A 188 2.36 0.86 -15.67
N ILE A 189 3.67 0.81 -15.39
CA ILE A 189 4.50 -0.38 -15.62
C ILE A 189 4.86 -1.00 -14.26
N PHE A 190 4.57 -2.29 -14.12
CA PHE A 190 4.93 -3.11 -12.96
C PHE A 190 5.85 -4.28 -13.36
N ILE A 191 6.66 -4.75 -12.42
CA ILE A 191 7.60 -5.87 -12.61
C ILE A 191 7.59 -6.75 -11.35
N THR A 192 7.61 -8.07 -11.52
CA THR A 192 7.70 -9.04 -10.41
C THR A 192 8.11 -10.42 -10.93
N SER A 193 8.62 -11.29 -10.05
CA SER A 193 9.03 -12.66 -10.40
C SER A 193 8.72 -13.68 -9.30
N ASP A 194 8.78 -14.95 -9.67
CA ASP A 194 8.91 -16.12 -8.78
C ASP A 194 7.75 -16.30 -7.80
N LEU A 195 6.51 -16.09 -8.29
CA LEU A 195 5.31 -16.27 -7.48
C LEU A 195 5.16 -17.70 -6.96
N HIS A 196 5.55 -18.71 -7.74
CA HIS A 196 5.44 -20.13 -7.38
C HIS A 196 4.06 -20.53 -6.82
N LEU A 197 2.99 -20.09 -7.49
CA LEU A 197 1.61 -20.44 -7.14
C LEU A 197 1.42 -21.96 -7.14
N GLY A 198 0.86 -22.50 -6.06
CA GLY A 198 0.72 -23.96 -5.85
C GLY A 198 1.95 -24.67 -5.28
N HIS A 199 3.11 -24.01 -5.21
CA HIS A 199 4.33 -24.63 -4.68
C HIS A 199 4.31 -24.69 -3.14
N ALA A 200 3.83 -25.79 -2.56
CA ALA A 200 3.81 -25.93 -1.09
C ALA A 200 5.22 -25.85 -0.44
N ASN A 201 6.24 -26.41 -1.09
CA ASN A 201 7.60 -26.49 -0.55
C ASN A 201 8.36 -25.15 -0.52
N ILE A 202 8.03 -24.20 -1.42
CA ILE A 202 8.72 -22.89 -1.49
C ILE A 202 8.57 -22.09 -0.19
N ILE A 203 7.49 -22.32 0.56
CA ILE A 203 7.22 -21.71 1.86
C ILE A 203 8.33 -22.06 2.85
N LYS A 204 8.72 -23.35 2.93
CA LYS A 204 9.81 -23.81 3.79
C LYS A 204 11.19 -23.41 3.24
N TYR A 205 11.38 -23.53 1.92
CA TYR A 205 12.68 -23.27 1.27
C TYR A 205 13.11 -21.79 1.39
N CYS A 206 12.22 -20.86 1.04
CA CYS A 206 12.47 -19.42 1.09
C CYS A 206 12.04 -18.77 2.42
N ASN A 207 11.58 -19.56 3.40
CA ASN A 207 11.00 -19.09 4.66
C ASN A 207 9.92 -18.01 4.43
N ARG A 208 8.95 -18.29 3.54
CA ARG A 208 7.84 -17.37 3.25
C ARG A 208 6.85 -17.34 4.44
N PRO A 209 6.30 -16.18 4.83
CA PRO A 209 5.48 -16.03 6.03
C PRO A 209 4.02 -16.43 5.82
N PHE A 210 3.77 -17.61 5.25
CA PHE A 210 2.43 -18.11 4.93
C PHE A 210 2.14 -19.42 5.68
N LYS A 211 0.90 -19.60 6.15
CA LYS A 211 0.49 -20.79 6.91
C LYS A 211 0.51 -22.06 6.06
N ASN A 212 0.16 -21.93 4.78
CA ASN A 212 0.12 -23.01 3.79
C ASN A 212 0.03 -22.45 2.36
N VAL A 213 -0.01 -23.34 1.36
CA VAL A 213 -0.07 -22.98 -0.06
C VAL A 213 -1.36 -22.23 -0.46
N TYR A 214 -2.50 -22.52 0.19
CA TYR A 214 -3.76 -21.81 -0.09
C TYR A 214 -3.69 -20.35 0.40
N ASP A 215 -3.17 -20.15 1.62
CA ASP A 215 -2.92 -18.85 2.23
C ASP A 215 -1.93 -18.00 1.40
N MET A 216 -0.83 -18.63 0.94
CA MET A 216 0.12 -18.03 0.00
C MET A 216 -0.56 -17.62 -1.31
N ASN A 217 -1.23 -18.56 -2.00
CA ASN A 217 -1.86 -18.29 -3.30
C ASN A 217 -2.91 -17.17 -3.21
N LYS A 218 -3.74 -17.20 -2.16
CA LYS A 218 -4.75 -16.15 -1.90
C LYS A 218 -4.09 -14.79 -1.69
N THR A 219 -3.04 -14.72 -0.88
CA THR A 219 -2.36 -13.47 -0.56
C THR A 219 -1.59 -12.90 -1.75
N LEU A 220 -0.92 -13.74 -2.54
CA LEU A 220 -0.20 -13.33 -3.75
C LEU A 220 -1.14 -12.78 -4.83
N VAL A 221 -2.25 -13.49 -5.13
CA VAL A 221 -3.26 -13.02 -6.09
C VAL A 221 -3.97 -11.74 -5.60
N TYR A 222 -4.24 -11.62 -4.29
CA TYR A 222 -4.76 -10.39 -3.71
C TYR A 222 -3.78 -9.22 -3.88
N ASN A 223 -2.51 -9.40 -3.51
CA ASN A 223 -1.46 -8.37 -3.58
C ASN A 223 -1.22 -7.90 -5.03
N TRP A 224 -1.28 -8.82 -5.99
CA TRP A 224 -1.24 -8.48 -7.41
C TRP A 224 -2.44 -7.61 -7.81
N ASN A 225 -3.66 -8.09 -7.56
CA ASN A 225 -4.88 -7.44 -8.04
C ASN A 225 -5.27 -6.16 -7.27
N SER A 226 -4.74 -5.97 -6.05
CA SER A 226 -4.83 -4.68 -5.33
C SER A 226 -3.89 -3.64 -5.93
N THR A 227 -2.72 -4.06 -6.42
CA THR A 227 -1.69 -3.19 -6.99
C THR A 227 -1.99 -2.84 -8.45
N ILE A 228 -2.10 -3.85 -9.31
CA ILE A 228 -2.17 -3.76 -10.77
C ILE A 228 -3.63 -3.59 -11.24
N ARG A 229 -3.88 -2.65 -12.16
CA ARG A 229 -5.18 -2.53 -12.88
C ARG A 229 -5.22 -3.41 -14.13
N LYS A 230 -6.40 -3.61 -14.71
CA LYS A 230 -6.58 -4.40 -15.95
C LYS A 230 -5.83 -3.82 -17.16
N ASP A 231 -5.61 -2.51 -17.19
CA ASP A 231 -4.95 -1.79 -18.27
C ASP A 231 -3.42 -1.67 -18.10
N ASP A 232 -2.91 -1.70 -16.87
CA ASP A 232 -1.47 -1.56 -16.56
C ASP A 232 -0.60 -2.63 -17.24
N ILE A 233 0.63 -2.29 -17.61
CA ILE A 233 1.62 -3.22 -18.17
C ILE A 233 2.32 -3.97 -17.03
N VAL A 234 2.52 -5.27 -17.20
CA VAL A 234 3.31 -6.08 -16.27
C VAL A 234 4.39 -6.84 -17.01
N TYR A 235 5.64 -6.69 -16.61
CA TYR A 235 6.72 -7.60 -17.00
C TYR A 235 6.87 -8.66 -15.92
N PHE A 236 6.45 -9.88 -16.21
CA PHE A 236 6.58 -11.00 -15.28
C PHE A 236 7.85 -11.79 -15.60
N LEU A 237 8.79 -11.89 -14.67
CA LEU A 237 10.13 -12.42 -14.93
C LEU A 237 10.30 -13.93 -14.62
N GLY A 238 9.20 -14.68 -14.63
CA GLY A 238 9.21 -16.14 -14.59
C GLY A 238 8.86 -16.77 -13.24
N ASP A 239 8.74 -18.09 -13.26
CA ASP A 239 8.31 -19.00 -12.20
C ASP A 239 6.95 -18.59 -11.58
N LEU A 240 5.91 -18.55 -12.43
CA LEU A 240 4.54 -18.18 -12.02
C LEU A 240 3.93 -19.22 -11.08
N ALA A 241 3.99 -20.49 -11.47
CA ALA A 241 3.25 -21.58 -10.85
C ALA A 241 4.08 -22.87 -10.81
N TYR A 242 3.78 -23.72 -9.83
CA TYR A 242 4.34 -25.07 -9.70
C TYR A 242 3.25 -25.96 -9.11
N ASP A 243 2.20 -26.18 -9.91
CA ASP A 243 1.03 -27.00 -9.57
C ASP A 243 0.84 -28.05 -10.67
N ARG A 244 0.80 -29.33 -10.27
CA ARG A 244 0.58 -30.46 -11.19
C ARG A 244 -0.84 -30.48 -11.77
N ASN A 245 -1.78 -29.78 -11.14
CA ASN A 245 -3.20 -29.79 -11.48
C ASN A 245 -3.69 -28.45 -12.08
N SER A 246 -2.86 -27.41 -12.16
CA SER A 246 -3.27 -26.13 -12.72
C SER A 246 -2.17 -25.42 -13.52
N TYR A 247 -2.29 -25.47 -14.84
CA TYR A 247 -1.39 -24.80 -15.80
C TYR A 247 -1.29 -23.30 -15.54
N THR A 248 -0.13 -22.72 -15.88
CA THR A 248 0.21 -21.29 -15.94
C THR A 248 -0.98 -20.40 -16.33
N ASP A 249 -1.63 -20.75 -17.45
CA ASP A 249 -2.79 -20.09 -18.07
C ASP A 249 -3.98 -19.90 -17.12
N SER A 250 -4.19 -20.84 -16.20
CA SER A 250 -5.29 -20.83 -15.24
C SER A 250 -5.07 -19.86 -14.07
N TRP A 251 -3.82 -19.49 -13.81
CA TRP A 251 -3.45 -18.42 -12.89
C TRP A 251 -3.46 -17.08 -13.59
N LEU A 252 -2.92 -16.99 -14.81
CA LEU A 252 -2.94 -15.75 -15.61
C LEU A 252 -4.36 -15.18 -15.79
N ARG A 253 -5.38 -16.01 -16.02
CA ARG A 253 -6.79 -15.56 -16.09
C ARG A 253 -7.35 -14.95 -14.78
N LYS A 254 -6.65 -15.09 -13.65
CA LYS A 254 -7.02 -14.53 -12.34
C LYS A 254 -6.23 -13.26 -12.00
N LEU A 255 -5.28 -12.85 -12.84
CA LEU A 255 -4.36 -11.73 -12.60
C LEU A 255 -4.71 -10.53 -13.51
N ASN A 256 -4.74 -9.34 -12.92
CA ASN A 256 -4.94 -8.09 -13.66
C ASN A 256 -3.72 -7.73 -14.53
N GLY A 257 -3.96 -6.97 -15.60
CA GLY A 257 -2.93 -6.28 -16.37
C GLY A 257 -2.61 -6.93 -17.72
N ARG A 258 -1.83 -6.21 -18.52
CA ARG A 258 -1.29 -6.67 -19.81
C ARG A 258 0.08 -7.29 -19.55
N ILE A 259 0.10 -8.60 -19.34
CA ILE A 259 1.29 -9.33 -18.88
C ILE A 259 2.16 -9.70 -20.09
N THR A 260 3.36 -9.11 -20.18
CA THR A 260 4.48 -9.61 -20.97
C THR A 260 5.24 -10.63 -20.13
N PHE A 261 5.28 -11.88 -20.59
CA PHE A 261 5.83 -12.99 -19.83
C PHE A 261 7.25 -13.32 -20.28
N ILE A 262 8.19 -13.34 -19.35
CA ILE A 262 9.57 -13.79 -19.55
C ILE A 262 9.72 -15.16 -18.87
N LYS A 263 10.36 -16.11 -19.56
CA LYS A 263 10.36 -17.53 -19.19
C LYS A 263 11.24 -17.80 -17.95
N GLY A 264 10.63 -18.37 -16.91
CA GLY A 264 11.32 -18.99 -15.78
C GLY A 264 11.72 -20.45 -16.04
N ASN A 265 12.42 -21.07 -15.08
CA ASN A 265 12.85 -22.47 -15.23
C ASN A 265 11.68 -23.45 -15.14
N HIS A 266 10.60 -23.08 -14.47
CA HIS A 266 9.44 -23.91 -14.21
C HIS A 266 8.22 -23.56 -15.07
N ASP A 267 8.31 -22.55 -15.93
CA ASP A 267 7.19 -22.10 -16.75
C ASP A 267 7.11 -22.87 -18.08
N GLU A 268 5.96 -23.53 -18.28
CA GLU A 268 5.54 -24.05 -19.58
C GLU A 268 4.11 -23.56 -19.90
N SER A 269 3.84 -23.29 -21.17
CA SER A 269 2.51 -22.98 -21.69
C SER A 269 2.50 -23.15 -23.21
N ASN A 270 1.36 -23.60 -23.74
CA ASN A 270 1.09 -23.65 -25.17
C ASN A 270 0.17 -22.50 -25.64
N SER A 271 -0.29 -21.62 -24.75
CA SER A 271 -1.24 -20.54 -25.09
C SER A 271 -0.71 -19.12 -24.90
N ILE A 272 0.38 -18.92 -24.14
CA ILE A 272 1.06 -17.63 -24.02
C ILE A 272 2.46 -17.64 -24.63
N ARG A 273 2.80 -16.56 -25.34
CA ARG A 273 4.18 -16.32 -25.78
C ARG A 273 5.04 -15.92 -24.58
N MET A 274 5.97 -16.79 -24.23
CA MET A 274 7.06 -16.46 -23.30
C MET A 274 8.26 -15.91 -24.08
N LEU A 275 9.04 -15.04 -23.46
CA LEU A 275 10.27 -14.45 -24.01
C LEU A 275 11.48 -14.84 -23.14
N ASP A 276 12.67 -14.98 -23.70
CA ASP A 276 13.89 -15.25 -22.89
C ASP A 276 14.36 -14.01 -22.13
N HIS A 277 14.05 -12.83 -22.69
CA HIS A 277 14.32 -11.51 -22.13
C HIS A 277 13.42 -10.43 -22.75
N TYR A 278 13.46 -9.22 -22.20
CA TYR A 278 12.88 -8.02 -22.82
C TYR A 278 13.77 -6.80 -22.52
N ILE A 279 13.84 -5.82 -23.41
CA ILE A 279 14.57 -4.56 -23.18
C ILE A 279 13.55 -3.43 -23.11
N THR A 280 13.64 -2.61 -22.07
CA THR A 280 12.79 -1.43 -21.86
C THR A 280 13.62 -0.25 -21.34
N GLU A 281 13.05 0.95 -21.38
CA GLU A 281 13.72 2.19 -20.98
C GLU A 281 12.73 3.13 -20.29
N LEU A 282 13.13 3.76 -19.18
CA LEU A 282 12.33 4.77 -18.49
C LEU A 282 13.25 5.82 -17.87
N ASP A 283 12.94 7.10 -18.13
CA ASP A 283 13.74 8.28 -17.78
C ASP A 283 15.26 8.11 -18.06
N ASP A 284 15.62 7.77 -19.31
CA ASP A 284 17.01 7.57 -19.76
C ASP A 284 17.76 6.41 -19.06
N ILE A 285 17.03 5.54 -18.35
CA ILE A 285 17.58 4.31 -17.75
C ILE A 285 17.08 3.10 -18.54
N LYS A 286 18.02 2.43 -19.22
CA LYS A 286 17.81 1.17 -19.95
C LYS A 286 17.83 -0.02 -18.99
N PHE A 287 16.89 -0.95 -19.19
CA PHE A 287 16.70 -2.16 -18.39
C PHE A 287 16.65 -3.41 -19.27
N TYR A 288 17.51 -4.38 -18.98
CA TYR A 288 17.42 -5.75 -19.49
C TYR A 288 16.62 -6.58 -18.48
N LEU A 289 15.45 -7.06 -18.89
CA LEU A 289 14.54 -7.86 -18.07
C LEU A 289 14.75 -9.33 -18.43
N THR A 290 15.08 -10.17 -17.46
CA THR A 290 15.27 -11.61 -17.67
C THR A 290 14.93 -12.40 -16.40
N HIS A 291 14.68 -13.71 -16.49
CA HIS A 291 14.53 -14.52 -15.28
C HIS A 291 15.86 -14.69 -14.53
N SER A 292 16.90 -15.12 -15.26
CA SER A 292 18.21 -15.49 -14.71
C SER A 292 19.33 -14.59 -15.23
N LEU A 293 20.21 -14.17 -14.32
CA LEU A 293 21.42 -13.40 -14.65
C LEU A 293 22.40 -14.13 -15.60
N ALA A 294 22.27 -15.45 -15.77
CA ALA A 294 23.03 -16.20 -16.76
C ALA A 294 22.72 -15.79 -18.21
N ASN A 295 21.53 -15.22 -18.46
CA ASN A 295 21.05 -14.86 -19.78
C ASN A 295 21.47 -13.43 -20.21
N VAL A 296 22.26 -12.71 -19.40
CA VAL A 296 22.66 -11.33 -19.68
C VAL A 296 23.82 -11.30 -20.70
N PRO A 297 23.72 -10.55 -21.82
CA PRO A 297 24.80 -10.41 -22.79
C PRO A 297 26.05 -9.77 -22.18
N ARG A 298 27.24 -10.29 -22.53
CA ARG A 298 28.54 -9.83 -21.99
C ARG A 298 28.86 -8.34 -22.21
N GLY A 299 28.16 -7.69 -23.14
CA GLY A 299 28.32 -6.26 -23.45
C GLY A 299 27.19 -5.35 -22.93
N TRP A 300 26.29 -5.83 -22.07
CA TRP A 300 25.22 -5.00 -21.53
C TRP A 300 25.73 -4.03 -20.45
N ASP A 301 25.50 -2.73 -20.65
CA ASP A 301 25.96 -1.64 -19.79
C ASP A 301 24.84 -0.95 -18.99
N GLY A 302 23.58 -1.21 -19.33
CA GLY A 302 22.41 -0.70 -18.62
C GLY A 302 22.17 -1.37 -17.26
N TRP A 303 20.96 -1.23 -16.74
CA TRP A 303 20.50 -1.99 -15.57
C TRP A 303 19.96 -3.36 -15.98
N VAL A 304 20.02 -4.33 -15.08
CA VAL A 304 19.39 -5.65 -15.23
C VAL A 304 18.35 -5.83 -14.13
N ILE A 305 17.14 -6.26 -14.49
CA ILE A 305 16.11 -6.67 -13.52
C ILE A 305 15.89 -8.17 -13.68
N HIS A 306 15.98 -8.91 -12.57
CA HIS A 306 15.93 -10.36 -12.57
C HIS A 306 15.10 -10.96 -11.43
N GLY A 307 14.65 -12.20 -11.61
CA GLY A 307 14.07 -13.04 -10.57
C GLY A 307 15.04 -14.14 -10.14
N HIS A 308 14.54 -15.37 -10.04
CA HIS A 308 15.26 -16.63 -9.84
C HIS A 308 15.99 -16.79 -8.49
N VAL A 309 16.60 -15.72 -7.96
CA VAL A 309 17.49 -15.78 -6.80
C VAL A 309 16.75 -15.33 -5.54
N HIS A 310 16.05 -16.28 -4.94
CA HIS A 310 15.34 -16.09 -3.67
C HIS A 310 16.25 -15.62 -2.51
N ASN A 311 15.60 -15.14 -1.45
CA ASN A 311 16.23 -14.62 -0.23
C ASN A 311 17.18 -15.60 0.51
N LYS A 312 17.01 -16.91 0.37
CA LYS A 312 17.75 -17.94 1.09
C LYS A 312 18.04 -19.15 0.19
N SER A 313 19.18 -19.80 0.40
CA SER A 313 19.45 -21.16 -0.09
C SER A 313 20.12 -21.96 1.03
N TYR A 314 19.50 -23.07 1.44
CA TYR A 314 19.85 -23.94 2.58
C TYR A 314 20.36 -23.19 3.84
N ASP A 315 21.65 -22.87 3.92
CA ASP A 315 22.30 -22.22 5.08
C ASP A 315 22.83 -20.80 4.83
N TYR A 316 22.64 -20.21 3.64
CA TYR A 316 23.15 -18.86 3.29
C TYR A 316 22.05 -17.83 3.00
N ASP A 317 22.26 -16.61 3.50
CA ASP A 317 21.43 -15.42 3.21
C ASP A 317 21.85 -14.78 1.88
N MET A 318 21.17 -15.18 0.81
CA MET A 318 21.48 -14.78 -0.57
C MET A 318 21.33 -13.28 -0.80
N ARG A 319 20.59 -12.56 0.06
CA ARG A 319 20.44 -11.09 -0.01
C ARG A 319 21.76 -10.34 0.11
N ARG A 320 22.80 -10.96 0.68
CA ARG A 320 24.17 -10.39 0.73
C ARG A 320 24.85 -10.34 -0.63
N LYS A 321 24.53 -11.29 -1.53
CA LYS A 321 25.15 -11.43 -2.86
C LYS A 321 24.25 -10.91 -3.99
N TYR A 322 22.94 -11.03 -3.81
CA TYR A 322 21.88 -10.59 -4.73
C TYR A 322 20.81 -9.78 -3.96
N PRO A 323 21.17 -8.58 -3.46
CA PRO A 323 20.22 -7.70 -2.78
C PRO A 323 19.12 -7.20 -3.73
N TYR A 324 18.06 -6.61 -3.16
CA TYR A 324 16.96 -5.99 -3.91
C TYR A 324 17.47 -5.00 -4.98
N ILE A 325 18.43 -4.14 -4.64
CA ILE A 325 19.18 -3.31 -5.60
C ILE A 325 20.67 -3.46 -5.30
N ASN A 326 21.47 -3.75 -6.33
CA ASN A 326 22.92 -3.70 -6.31
C ASN A 326 23.40 -2.60 -7.26
N TYR A 327 23.90 -1.50 -6.71
CA TYR A 327 24.30 -0.33 -7.50
C TYR A 327 25.57 -0.57 -8.31
N ASP A 328 26.56 -1.27 -7.72
CA ASP A 328 27.86 -1.53 -8.35
C ASP A 328 27.74 -2.38 -9.62
N LYS A 329 26.84 -3.36 -9.59
CA LYS A 329 26.54 -4.28 -10.71
C LYS A 329 25.35 -3.84 -11.56
N LYS A 330 24.67 -2.75 -11.19
CA LYS A 330 23.41 -2.28 -11.80
C LYS A 330 22.32 -3.38 -11.88
N THR A 331 22.22 -4.27 -10.88
CA THR A 331 21.21 -5.34 -10.85
C THR A 331 20.09 -5.06 -9.85
N VAL A 332 18.87 -5.48 -10.18
CA VAL A 332 17.68 -5.39 -9.32
C VAL A 332 17.04 -6.76 -9.24
N ASN A 333 16.82 -7.26 -8.02
CA ASN A 333 16.23 -8.56 -7.79
C ASN A 333 14.76 -8.41 -7.34
N VAL A 334 13.84 -8.90 -8.17
CA VAL A 334 12.38 -8.77 -8.00
C VAL A 334 11.66 -10.09 -7.69
N SER A 335 12.41 -11.10 -7.20
CA SER A 335 11.81 -12.24 -6.50
C SER A 335 10.91 -11.76 -5.36
N VAL A 336 9.72 -12.35 -5.25
CA VAL A 336 8.66 -11.85 -4.34
C VAL A 336 9.07 -11.73 -2.86
N GLU A 337 10.05 -12.50 -2.38
CA GLU A 337 10.58 -12.37 -1.02
C GLU A 337 11.25 -11.00 -0.76
N LEU A 338 11.77 -10.35 -1.80
CA LEU A 338 12.46 -9.05 -1.69
C LEU A 338 11.50 -7.88 -1.92
N THR A 339 10.48 -8.06 -2.77
CA THR A 339 9.46 -7.03 -3.05
C THR A 339 8.34 -6.97 -2.00
N LYS A 340 8.49 -7.67 -0.86
CA LYS A 340 7.46 -7.85 0.19
C LYS A 340 6.17 -8.48 -0.36
N TYR A 341 6.31 -9.42 -1.29
CA TYR A 341 5.25 -10.18 -1.95
C TYR A 341 4.27 -9.34 -2.78
N LYS A 342 4.77 -8.27 -3.42
CA LYS A 342 3.98 -7.32 -4.23
C LYS A 342 4.66 -6.97 -5.55
N PRO A 343 3.91 -6.60 -6.60
CA PRO A 343 4.50 -6.09 -7.83
C PRO A 343 5.20 -4.75 -7.62
N LEU A 344 6.42 -4.62 -8.15
CA LEU A 344 7.21 -3.40 -8.09
C LEU A 344 6.84 -2.45 -9.23
N LYS A 345 6.53 -1.19 -8.92
CA LYS A 345 6.29 -0.15 -9.93
C LYS A 345 7.61 0.35 -10.52
N LEU A 346 7.80 0.29 -11.83
CA LEU A 346 9.07 0.64 -12.48
C LEU A 346 9.49 2.10 -12.24
N SER A 347 8.55 3.04 -12.22
CA SER A 347 8.86 4.45 -11.89
C SER A 347 9.39 4.63 -10.45
N THR A 348 8.94 3.79 -9.52
CA THR A 348 9.41 3.81 -8.12
C THR A 348 10.82 3.23 -8.03
N LEU A 349 11.14 2.22 -8.84
CA LEU A 349 12.51 1.69 -8.98
C LEU A 349 13.45 2.71 -9.63
N VAL A 350 13.05 3.36 -10.73
CA VAL A 350 13.81 4.45 -11.37
C VAL A 350 14.11 5.57 -10.36
N LYS A 351 13.13 5.95 -9.54
CA LYS A 351 13.32 6.91 -8.45
C LYS A 351 14.38 6.44 -7.45
N GLN A 352 14.28 5.20 -6.95
CA GLN A 352 15.26 4.63 -6.01
C GLN A 352 16.68 4.57 -6.61
N ILE A 353 16.81 4.22 -7.89
CA ILE A 353 18.09 4.22 -8.61
C ILE A 353 18.70 5.62 -8.69
N LYS A 354 17.88 6.65 -8.93
CA LYS A 354 18.31 8.06 -8.99
C LYS A 354 18.70 8.61 -7.61
N GLU A 355 17.94 8.30 -6.56
CA GLU A 355 18.23 8.72 -5.18
C GLU A 355 19.47 7.99 -4.62
N GLY A 356 19.64 6.70 -4.90
CA GLY A 356 20.83 5.94 -4.49
C GLY A 356 22.14 6.48 -5.10
N LYS A 357 22.10 6.98 -6.35
CA LYS A 357 23.22 7.69 -7.00
C LYS A 357 23.59 9.03 -6.36
N GLN A 358 22.70 9.61 -5.54
CA GLN A 358 22.99 10.82 -4.75
C GLN A 358 23.60 10.43 -3.41
N ILE A 359 22.98 9.49 -2.69
CA ILE A 359 23.45 9.00 -1.39
C ILE A 359 24.87 8.40 -1.49
N SER A 360 25.20 7.71 -2.59
CA SER A 360 26.55 7.16 -2.81
C SER A 360 27.65 8.22 -3.03
N LYS A 361 27.33 9.53 -2.95
CA LYS A 361 28.30 10.64 -2.92
C LYS A 361 28.44 11.27 -1.53
N GLU A 362 27.54 10.98 -0.58
CA GLU A 362 27.46 11.64 0.73
C GLU A 362 27.19 10.61 1.85
N VAL A 363 28.24 10.07 2.48
CA VAL A 363 28.10 9.21 3.67
C VAL A 363 29.15 9.54 4.76
N GLN A 364 28.68 10.15 5.84
CA GLN A 364 29.25 10.10 7.20
C GLN A 364 28.07 9.89 8.18
N PRO A 365 28.17 9.06 9.24
CA PRO A 365 27.00 8.64 10.03
C PRO A 365 26.87 9.29 11.42
N GLU A 366 25.71 9.85 11.77
CA GLU A 366 25.38 10.32 13.15
C GLU A 366 23.95 9.94 13.63
N LYS A 367 23.57 10.35 14.85
CA LYS A 367 22.55 9.69 15.72
C LYS A 367 21.35 10.59 16.16
N CYS A 368 20.29 9.93 16.66
CA CYS A 368 19.40 10.33 17.80
C CYS A 368 18.24 11.40 17.71
N THR A 369 17.00 10.91 17.95
CA THR A 369 15.93 11.32 18.96
C THR A 369 15.03 12.62 18.90
N GLU A 370 13.88 12.53 19.64
CA GLU A 370 12.77 13.42 20.14
C GLU A 370 11.93 14.48 19.35
N ASN A 371 10.56 14.67 19.41
CA ASN A 371 9.29 14.01 19.92
C ASN A 371 7.95 14.44 19.11
N ILE A 372 6.72 14.57 19.72
CA ILE A 372 5.32 15.15 19.42
C ILE A 372 4.31 14.73 18.29
N LEU A 373 3.38 13.79 18.51
CA LEU A 373 1.90 13.78 18.15
C LEU A 373 1.26 13.88 16.70
N ILE A 374 0.68 12.81 16.09
CA ILE A 374 -0.18 12.83 14.84
C ILE A 374 -1.66 12.46 15.05
N ARG A 375 -2.57 13.16 14.36
CA ARG A 375 -4.01 12.79 14.26
C ARG A 375 -4.57 13.03 12.86
N VAL A 376 -5.26 12.05 12.28
CA VAL A 376 -5.74 12.06 10.88
C VAL A 376 -7.08 12.78 10.70
N ALA A 377 -7.29 13.37 9.52
CA ALA A 377 -8.55 13.95 9.05
C ALA A 377 -8.62 13.92 7.50
N LYS A 378 -9.82 14.17 6.94
CA LYS A 378 -10.12 14.32 5.50
C LYS A 378 -9.85 13.10 4.59
N LEU A 379 -10.73 12.11 4.67
CA LEU A 379 -11.13 11.33 3.50
C LEU A 379 -11.85 12.25 2.49
N VAL A 380 -11.72 12.00 1.17
CA VAL A 380 -12.76 12.15 0.13
C VAL A 380 -12.42 11.22 -1.04
N ALA A 381 -13.41 10.54 -1.64
CA ALA A 381 -13.25 9.80 -2.90
C ALA A 381 -13.89 10.55 -4.08
N SER A 382 -13.29 10.41 -5.26
CA SER A 382 -13.83 10.85 -6.55
C SER A 382 -14.98 9.94 -7.02
N LYS A 383 -16.08 10.51 -7.51
CA LYS A 383 -17.06 9.77 -8.31
C LYS A 383 -16.48 9.50 -9.69
N LEU A 384 -16.24 8.23 -10.00
CA LEU A 384 -16.32 7.72 -11.37
C LEU A 384 -17.50 6.73 -11.38
N LYS A 385 -18.61 7.13 -12.01
CA LYS A 385 -19.65 6.17 -12.42
C LYS A 385 -19.03 5.28 -13.49
N LEU A 386 -19.42 4.00 -13.54
CA LEU A 386 -19.11 3.18 -14.70
C LEU A 386 -19.89 3.69 -15.91
N LEU A 387 -19.14 4.01 -16.97
CA LEU A 387 -19.36 3.53 -18.32
C LEU A 387 -18.05 2.85 -18.74
#